data_AF-A0A7X2TBV4-F1
#
_entry.id   AF-A0A7X2TBV4-F1
#
_cell.length_a   1.000
_cell.length_b   1.000
_cell.length_c   1.000
_cell.angle_alpha   90.00
_cell.angle_beta   90.00
_cell.angle_gamma   90.00
#
_symmetry.space_group_name_H-M   'P 1'
#
loop_
_entity.id
_entity.type
_entity.pdbx_description
1 polymer ?
#
loop_
_entity_poly.entity_id
_entity_poly.type
_entity_poly.pdbx_seq_one_letter_code
_entity_poly.pdbx_strand_id
1 'polypeptide(L)'
;MKKEEELKVRISPEDKERIRSKMEEAGILNMSAYVRKMALDGICVRLDLVDVRQLIVLLQRCSTNLNQYAKRANETGSVYAADIEDLRSRLDEIWELSRQSLARLANIR
;
A
#
# COMPACT_ATOMS: atom_id res chain seq x y z
N MET A 1 -22.26 -23.30 -25.61
CA MET A 1 -21.90 -22.15 -26.47
C MET A 1 -20.53 -22.38 -27.08
N LYS A 2 -20.39 -22.18 -28.40
CA LYS A 2 -19.07 -22.11 -29.04
C LYS A 2 -18.36 -20.83 -28.59
N LYS A 3 -17.04 -20.88 -28.49
CA LYS A 3 -16.19 -19.73 -28.12
C LYS A 3 -15.48 -19.28 -29.40
N GLU A 4 -16.03 -18.25 -30.04
CA GLU A 4 -15.61 -17.80 -31.38
C GLU A 4 -14.70 -16.57 -31.33
N GLU A 5 -14.73 -15.82 -30.22
CA GLU A 5 -13.91 -14.63 -30.02
C GLU A 5 -12.62 -14.93 -29.24
N GLU A 6 -11.53 -14.25 -29.63
CA GLU A 6 -10.21 -14.36 -28.99
C GLU A 6 -9.88 -13.09 -28.18
N LEU A 7 -9.42 -13.28 -26.95
CA LEU A 7 -8.88 -12.21 -26.10
C LEU A 7 -7.36 -12.36 -26.01
N LYS A 8 -6.62 -11.38 -26.57
CA LYS A 8 -5.15 -11.37 -26.52
C LYS A 8 -4.66 -10.50 -25.37
N VAL A 9 -3.87 -11.08 -24.47
CA VAL A 9 -3.26 -10.38 -23.34
C VAL A 9 -1.74 -10.50 -23.46
N ARG A 10 -1.04 -9.36 -23.48
CA ARG A 10 0.42 -9.33 -23.43
C ARG A 10 0.87 -9.47 -21.99
N ILE A 11 1.71 -10.46 -21.71
CA ILE A 11 2.21 -10.75 -20.36
C ILE A 11 3.71 -11.04 -20.41
N SER A 12 4.41 -10.82 -19.30
CA SER A 12 5.81 -11.21 -19.17
C SER A 12 5.96 -12.73 -18.95
N PRO A 13 7.17 -13.30 -19.11
CA PRO A 13 7.43 -14.69 -18.73
C PRO A 13 7.12 -14.98 -17.25
N GLU A 14 7.40 -14.01 -16.37
CA GLU A 14 7.15 -14.11 -14.93
C GLU A 14 5.65 -14.15 -14.62
N ASP A 15 4.86 -13.30 -15.29
CA ASP A 15 3.39 -13.33 -15.18
C ASP A 15 2.84 -14.70 -15.60
N LYS A 16 3.36 -15.25 -16.70
CA LYS A 16 2.92 -16.57 -17.19
C LYS A 16 3.18 -17.68 -16.18
N GLU A 17 4.31 -17.63 -15.47
CA GLU A 17 4.64 -18.59 -14.43
C GLU A 17 3.74 -18.43 -13.21
N ARG A 18 3.53 -17.19 -12.74
CA ARG A 18 2.61 -16.91 -11.63
C ARG A 18 1.18 -17.34 -11.95
N ILE A 19 0.70 -17.11 -13.17
CA ILE A 19 -0.62 -17.56 -13.61
C ILE A 19 -0.70 -19.10 -13.57
N ARG A 20 0.35 -19.81 -14.00
CA ARG A 20 0.41 -21.28 -13.98
C ARG A 20 0.40 -21.84 -12.56
N SER A 21 1.20 -21.29 -11.66
CA SER A 21 1.22 -21.69 -10.25
C SER A 21 -0.16 -21.49 -9.59
N LYS A 22 -0.80 -20.33 -9.77
CA LYS A 22 -2.17 -20.11 -9.24
C LYS A 22 -3.22 -21.02 -9.89
N MET A 23 -3.03 -21.37 -11.16
CA MET A 23 -3.89 -22.31 -11.86
C MET A 23 -3.79 -23.72 -11.26
N GLU A 24 -2.57 -24.17 -10.96
CA GLU A 24 -2.30 -25.46 -10.30
C GLU A 24 -2.87 -25.49 -8.88
N GLU A 25 -2.69 -24.41 -8.10
CA GLU A 25 -3.29 -24.25 -6.76
C GLU A 25 -4.83 -24.32 -6.81
N ALA A 26 -5.44 -23.79 -7.87
CA ALA A 26 -6.88 -23.86 -8.09
C ALA A 26 -7.35 -25.22 -8.64
N GLY A 27 -6.44 -26.18 -8.88
CA GLY A 27 -6.74 -27.50 -9.43
C GLY A 27 -7.23 -27.48 -10.88
N ILE A 28 -6.94 -26.41 -11.63
CA ILE A 28 -7.38 -26.26 -13.03
C ILE A 28 -6.23 -26.68 -13.95
N LEU A 29 -6.47 -27.59 -14.89
CA LEU A 29 -5.41 -28.07 -15.79
C LEU A 29 -5.26 -27.26 -17.08
N ASN A 30 -6.28 -26.47 -17.42
CA ASN A 30 -6.34 -25.74 -18.68
C ASN A 30 -6.21 -24.23 -18.46
N MET A 31 -5.16 -23.65 -19.01
CA MET A 31 -4.86 -22.21 -18.93
C MET A 31 -6.02 -21.33 -19.42
N SER A 32 -6.60 -21.66 -20.57
CA SER A 32 -7.73 -20.92 -21.14
C SER A 32 -9.02 -21.09 -20.32
N ALA A 33 -9.16 -22.18 -19.56
CA ALA A 33 -10.26 -22.33 -18.60
C ALA A 33 -10.01 -21.48 -17.35
N TYR A 34 -8.79 -21.51 -16.81
CA TYR A 34 -8.38 -20.71 -15.66
C TYR A 34 -8.52 -19.21 -15.92
N VAL A 35 -7.89 -18.70 -17.00
CA VAL A 35 -7.94 -17.27 -17.35
C VAL A 35 -9.37 -16.81 -17.58
N ARG A 36 -10.21 -17.62 -18.23
CA ARG A 36 -11.62 -17.28 -18.43
C ARG A 36 -12.40 -17.26 -17.12
N LYS A 37 -12.19 -18.25 -16.25
CA LYS A 37 -12.83 -18.29 -14.92
C LYS A 37 -12.43 -17.06 -14.11
N MET A 38 -11.15 -16.69 -14.12
CA MET A 38 -10.68 -15.49 -13.43
C MET A 38 -11.17 -14.19 -14.07
N ALA A 39 -11.36 -14.15 -15.39
CA ALA A 39 -11.89 -12.97 -16.08
C ALA A 39 -13.41 -12.78 -15.85
N LEU A 40 -14.17 -13.86 -15.66
CA LEU A 40 -15.62 -13.82 -15.43
C LEU A 40 -15.99 -13.75 -13.94
N ASP A 41 -15.38 -14.61 -13.13
CA ASP A 41 -15.77 -14.86 -11.74
C ASP A 41 -14.70 -14.38 -10.73
N GLY A 42 -13.55 -13.89 -11.22
CA GLY A 42 -12.48 -13.43 -10.35
C GLY A 42 -12.91 -12.24 -9.51
N ILE A 43 -12.63 -12.29 -8.20
CA ILE A 43 -12.85 -11.16 -7.31
C ILE A 43 -11.73 -10.13 -7.57
N CYS A 44 -12.11 -8.96 -8.08
CA CYS A 44 -11.20 -7.82 -8.15
C CYS A 44 -11.20 -7.10 -6.80
N VAL A 45 -10.20 -7.37 -5.96
CA VAL A 45 -10.04 -6.64 -4.70
C VAL A 45 -9.42 -5.28 -5.01
N ARG A 46 -10.24 -4.23 -4.97
CA ARG A 46 -9.76 -2.85 -4.95
C ARG A 46 -9.38 -2.50 -3.52
N LEU A 47 -8.10 -2.56 -3.21
CA LEU A 47 -7.57 -2.04 -1.95
C LEU A 47 -7.62 -0.52 -2.01
N ASP A 48 -8.60 0.07 -1.32
CA ASP A 48 -8.61 1.50 -1.09
C ASP A 48 -7.67 1.83 0.09
N LEU A 49 -6.50 2.40 -0.25
CA LEU A 49 -5.44 2.73 0.71
C LEU A 49 -5.41 4.24 1.04
N VAL A 50 -6.57 4.90 1.00
CA VAL A 50 -6.69 6.33 1.35
C VAL A 50 -6.06 6.65 2.72
N ASP A 51 -6.31 5.83 3.73
CA ASP A 51 -5.76 6.01 5.08
C ASP A 51 -4.21 5.96 5.10
N VAL A 52 -3.60 5.03 4.35
CA VAL A 52 -2.14 4.93 4.19
C VAL A 52 -1.57 6.20 3.54
N ARG A 53 -2.28 6.75 2.55
CA ARG A 53 -1.87 7.97 1.86
C ARG A 53 -1.89 9.18 2.79
N GLN A 54 -2.87 9.27 3.68
CA GLN A 54 -2.95 10.33 4.70
C GLN A 54 -1.79 10.23 5.70
N LEU A 55 -1.41 9.01 6.12
CA LEU A 55 -0.24 8.81 6.98
C LEU A 55 1.05 9.33 6.34
N ILE A 56 1.27 9.05 5.06
CA ILE A 56 2.46 9.52 4.33
C ILE A 56 2.54 11.05 4.35
N VAL A 57 1.41 11.73 4.15
CA VAL A 57 1.35 13.21 4.16
C VAL A 57 1.69 13.77 5.54
N LEU A 58 1.17 13.16 6.61
CA LEU A 58 1.48 13.60 7.98
C LEU A 58 2.94 13.36 8.36
N LEU A 59 3.50 12.21 7.97
CA LEU A 59 4.93 11.89 8.12
C LEU A 59 5.82 12.90 7.39
N GLN A 60 5.49 13.26 6.15
CA GLN A 60 6.24 14.26 5.39
C GLN A 60 6.24 15.64 6.06
N ARG A 61 5.11 16.06 6.63
CA ARG A 61 5.01 17.32 7.38
C ARG A 61 5.89 17.28 8.64
N CYS A 62 5.87 16.19 9.40
CA CYS A 62 6.73 16.05 10.57
C CYS A 62 8.21 16.00 10.21
N SER A 63 8.59 15.29 9.14
CA SER A 63 9.98 15.25 8.64
C SER A 63 10.46 16.64 8.21
N THR A 64 9.60 17.42 7.55
CA THR A 64 9.92 18.80 7.13
C THR A 64 10.15 19.70 8.35
N ASN A 65 9.28 19.62 9.36
CA ASN A 65 9.43 20.40 10.59
C ASN A 65 10.69 19.98 11.37
N LEU A 66 10.98 18.68 11.46
CA LEU A 66 12.20 18.16 12.06
C LEU A 66 13.46 18.77 11.40
N ASN A 67 13.47 18.86 10.06
CA ASN A 67 14.53 19.54 9.33
C ASN A 67 14.63 21.04 9.67
N GLN A 68 13.51 21.73 9.89
CA GLN A 68 13.52 23.13 10.33
C GLN A 68 14.13 23.28 11.72
N TYR A 69 13.82 22.38 12.65
CA TYR A 69 14.42 22.42 13.99
C TYR A 69 15.91 22.08 13.96
N ALA A 70 16.32 21.07 13.18
CA ALA A 70 17.73 20.76 12.96
C ALA A 70 18.50 21.95 12.37
N LYS A 71 17.89 22.66 11.41
CA LYS A 71 18.46 23.88 10.83
C LYS A 71 18.60 25.00 11.87
N ARG A 72 17.55 25.28 12.66
CA ARG A 72 17.59 26.29 13.73
C ARG A 72 18.61 25.96 14.83
N ALA A 73 18.72 24.68 15.19
CA ALA A 73 19.71 24.19 16.15
C ALA A 73 21.14 24.43 15.65
N ASN A 74 21.39 24.14 14.37
CA ASN A 74 22.69 24.39 13.73
C ASN A 74 23.00 25.89 13.62
N GLU A 75 22.00 26.74 13.44
CA GLU A 75 22.16 28.20 13.30
C GLU A 75 22.33 28.92 14.65
N THR A 76 21.65 28.48 15.71
CA THR A 76 21.63 29.17 17.02
C THR A 76 22.40 28.46 18.12
N GLY A 77 22.85 27.21 17.89
CA GLY A 77 23.54 26.40 18.88
C GLY A 77 22.68 25.94 20.06
N SER A 78 21.36 26.21 20.03
CA SER A 78 20.42 25.86 21.10
C SER A 78 19.14 25.27 20.53
N VAL A 79 18.55 24.29 21.23
CA VAL A 79 17.25 23.71 20.91
C VAL A 79 16.30 24.07 22.05
N TYR A 80 15.20 24.75 21.75
CA TYR A 80 14.23 25.13 22.77
C TYR A 80 13.38 23.92 23.17
N ALA A 81 13.17 23.72 24.47
CA ALA A 81 12.36 22.62 24.99
C ALA A 81 10.93 22.61 24.42
N ALA A 82 10.36 23.80 24.15
CA ALA A 82 9.06 23.94 23.52
C ALA A 82 9.00 23.37 22.09
N ASP A 83 10.09 23.47 21.33
CA ASP A 83 10.18 22.90 19.98
C ASP A 83 10.23 21.36 20.02
N ILE A 84 10.89 20.79 21.03
CA ILE A 84 10.96 19.34 21.26
C ILE A 84 9.59 18.80 21.72
N GLU A 85 8.89 19.53 22.59
CA GLU A 85 7.56 19.15 23.09
C GLU A 85 6.52 19.15 21.95
N ASP A 86 6.53 20.15 21.06
CA ASP A 86 5.66 20.21 19.86
C ASP A 86 5.97 19.03 18.90
N LEU A 87 7.25 18.70 18.73
CA LEU A 87 7.66 17.54 17.93
C LEU A 87 7.15 16.22 18.51
N ARG A 88 7.26 16.04 19.83
CA ARG A 88 6.80 14.82 20.52
C ARG A 88 5.29 14.65 20.38
N SER A 89 4.52 15.73 20.60
CA SER A 89 3.06 15.70 20.47
C SER A 89 2.60 15.33 19.06
N ARG A 90 3.29 15.80 18.02
CA ARG A 90 2.93 15.46 16.62
C ARG A 90 3.34 14.04 16.24
N LEU A 91 4.44 13.53 16.80
CA LEU A 91 4.86 12.15 16.60
C LEU A 91 3.85 11.18 17.23
N ASP A 92 3.32 11.52 18.41
CA ASP A 92 2.28 10.75 19.09
C ASP A 92 0.98 10.71 18.28
N GLU A 93 0.59 11.82 17.65
CA GLU A 93 -0.58 11.88 16.77
C GLU A 93 -0.41 11.00 15.51
N ILE A 94 0.79 11.00 14.90
CA ILE A 94 1.13 10.11 13.79
C ILE A 94 1.08 8.64 14.23
N TRP A 95 1.60 8.34 15.42
CA TRP A 95 1.65 6.99 15.95
C TRP A 95 0.25 6.41 16.14
N GLU A 96 -0.66 7.21 16.69
CA GLU A 96 -2.05 6.80 16.90
C GLU A 96 -2.79 6.57 15.58
N LEU A 97 -2.67 7.51 14.62
CA LEU A 97 -3.26 7.33 13.28
C LEU A 97 -2.67 6.13 12.54
N SER A 98 -1.37 5.85 12.71
CA SER A 98 -0.71 4.68 12.12
C SER A 98 -1.29 3.39 12.68
N ARG A 99 -1.50 3.35 13.99
CA ARG A 99 -2.10 2.20 14.68
C ARG A 99 -3.53 1.94 14.22
N GLN A 100 -4.34 2.99 14.10
CA GLN A 100 -5.72 2.89 13.62
C GLN A 100 -5.79 2.42 12.16
N SER A 101 -4.92 2.94 11.30
CA SER A 101 -4.87 2.55 9.89
C SER A 101 -4.41 1.09 9.72
N LEU A 102 -3.38 0.67 10.46
CA LEU A 102 -2.92 -0.72 10.47
C LEU A 102 -4.00 -1.67 11.01
N ALA A 103 -4.75 -1.28 12.05
CA ALA A 103 -5.86 -2.07 12.57
C ALA A 103 -7.00 -2.21 11.54
N ARG A 104 -7.31 -1.16 10.78
CA ARG A 104 -8.31 -1.24 9.69
C ARG A 104 -7.84 -2.15 8.57
N LEU A 105 -6.59 -2.02 8.13
CA LEU A 105 -6.01 -2.88 7.09
C LEU A 105 -5.94 -4.35 7.52
N ALA A 106 -5.62 -4.64 8.78
CA ALA A 106 -5.61 -5.99 9.32
C ALA A 106 -7.01 -6.64 9.38
N ASN A 107 -8.07 -5.83 9.39
CA ASN A 107 -9.45 -6.28 9.35
C ASN A 107 -10.03 -6.44 7.94
N ILE A 108 -9.26 -6.10 6.89
CA ILE A 108 -9.62 -6.41 5.51
C ILE A 108 -9.42 -7.93 5.32
N ARG A 109 -10.52 -8.66 5.21
CA ARG A 109 -10.58 -10.12 5.07
C ARG A 109 -10.76 -10.53 3.62
#